data_AF-A0A955ZHR4-F1
#
_entry.id   AF-A0A955ZHR4-F1
#
_cell.length_a   1.000
_cell.length_b   1.000
_cell.length_c   1.000
_cell.angle_alpha   90.00
_cell.angle_beta   90.00
_cell.angle_gamma   90.00
#
_symmetry.space_group_name_H-M   'P 1'
#
loop_
_entity.id
_entity.type
_entity.pdbx_description
1 polymer ?
#
loop_
_entity_poly.entity_id
_entity_poly.type
_entity_poly.pdbx_seq_one_letter_code
_entity_poly.pdbx_strand_id
1 'polypeptide(L)'
;MPSPRKKSARSRVVAAAGGASWMALLAATTLGVGQYDYVQAEISSDGKPDMDPAEAGDYRLVVQSYASGSVDAAGMPALRARPLGSVQRAITSEELEKGIAVKVVQVGPEAEVDDAPVLIAWVERGQPNLEFDALRARPTEGALVGVTRSSKASGARVVLSRRDA
;
A
#
# COMPACT_ATOMS: atom_id res chain seq x y z
N MET A 1 -49.16 23.57 16.17
CA MET A 1 -47.92 23.47 16.97
C MET A 1 -46.93 22.54 16.25
N PRO A 2 -45.80 23.04 15.71
CA PRO A 2 -44.76 22.19 15.14
C PRO A 2 -43.67 21.86 16.19
N SER A 3 -43.41 20.57 16.41
CA SER A 3 -42.34 20.07 17.29
C SER A 3 -40.96 20.09 16.61
N PRO A 4 -39.85 20.23 17.37
CA PRO A 4 -38.55 20.62 16.83
C PRO A 4 -37.76 19.44 16.23
N ARG A 5 -37.08 19.72 15.10
CA ARG A 5 -36.11 18.82 14.45
C ARG A 5 -34.87 18.66 15.33
N LYS A 6 -34.59 17.44 15.80
CA LYS A 6 -33.30 17.09 16.44
C LYS A 6 -32.18 17.20 15.40
N LYS A 7 -31.35 18.24 15.50
CA LYS A 7 -30.09 18.36 14.74
C LYS A 7 -29.06 17.44 15.38
N SER A 8 -28.66 16.41 14.64
CA SER A 8 -27.55 15.53 14.97
C SER A 8 -26.26 16.34 15.12
N ALA A 9 -25.67 16.32 16.30
CA ALA A 9 -24.36 16.91 16.55
C ALA A 9 -23.29 16.00 15.92
N ARG A 10 -22.80 16.37 14.74
CA ARG A 10 -21.62 15.74 14.15
C ARG A 10 -20.41 16.04 15.02
N SER A 11 -19.94 15.01 15.72
CA SER A 11 -18.64 14.97 16.38
C SER A 11 -17.54 15.32 15.38
N ARG A 12 -16.89 16.47 15.55
CA ARG A 12 -15.64 16.81 14.85
C ARG A 12 -14.53 15.99 15.46
N VAL A 13 -13.87 15.16 14.65
CA VAL A 13 -12.62 14.51 15.04
C VAL A 13 -11.46 15.30 14.44
N VAL A 14 -10.55 15.73 15.32
CA VAL A 14 -9.39 16.58 15.06
C VAL A 14 -8.17 15.70 14.73
N ALA A 15 -7.36 16.17 13.78
CA ALA A 15 -6.23 15.48 13.17
C ALA A 15 -5.13 15.03 14.15
N ALA A 16 -4.67 13.78 14.00
CA ALA A 16 -3.41 13.30 14.56
C ALA A 16 -2.28 13.50 13.53
N ALA A 17 -1.24 14.23 13.92
CA ALA A 17 -0.06 14.54 13.12
C ALA A 17 0.74 13.28 12.75
N GLY A 18 1.34 13.31 11.54
CA GLY A 18 1.93 12.14 10.89
C GLY A 18 3.26 11.66 11.47
N GLY A 19 3.31 10.37 11.83
CA GLY A 19 4.54 9.67 12.23
C GLY A 19 4.30 8.32 12.91
N ALA A 20 3.28 7.57 12.50
CA ALA A 20 2.68 6.56 13.36
C ALA A 20 3.35 5.17 13.32
N SER A 21 4.26 4.92 14.27
CA SER A 21 4.73 3.61 14.75
C SER A 21 3.57 2.73 15.27
N TRP A 22 3.77 1.43 15.53
CA TRP A 22 2.79 0.54 16.20
C TRP A 22 2.17 1.14 17.48
N MET A 23 2.89 1.99 18.19
CA MET A 23 2.36 2.74 19.34
C MET A 23 1.32 3.79 18.96
N ALA A 24 1.43 4.37 17.78
CA ALA A 24 0.43 5.30 17.27
C ALA A 24 -0.80 4.58 16.70
N LEU A 25 -0.65 3.34 16.23
CA LEU A 25 -1.80 2.46 15.95
C LEU A 25 -2.55 2.15 17.24
N LEU A 26 -1.84 1.73 18.29
CA LEU A 26 -2.42 1.57 19.64
C LEU A 26 -3.06 2.86 20.15
N ALA A 27 -2.40 4.01 20.02
CA ALA A 27 -2.98 5.28 20.44
C ALA A 27 -4.24 5.63 19.65
N ALA A 28 -4.24 5.44 18.33
CA ALA A 28 -5.40 5.73 17.48
C ALA A 28 -6.57 4.77 17.72
N THR A 29 -6.32 3.50 18.05
CA THR A 29 -7.40 2.56 18.46
C THR A 29 -7.91 2.85 19.87
N THR A 30 -7.05 3.31 20.79
CA THR A 30 -7.46 3.71 22.15
C THR A 30 -8.22 5.04 22.16
N LEU A 31 -7.89 5.96 21.24
CA LEU A 31 -8.51 7.28 21.10
C LEU A 31 -9.65 7.34 20.06
N GLY A 32 -9.84 6.30 19.24
CA GLY A 32 -10.90 6.21 18.22
C GLY A 32 -10.73 7.14 17.01
N VAL A 33 -9.50 7.55 16.66
CA VAL A 33 -9.21 8.69 15.75
C VAL A 33 -8.81 8.27 14.32
N GLY A 34 -8.76 6.97 14.02
CA GLY A 34 -8.39 6.47 12.69
C GLY A 34 -9.39 5.45 12.17
N GLN A 35 -9.90 5.67 10.95
CA GLN A 35 -10.54 4.59 10.20
C GLN A 35 -9.44 3.73 9.57
N TYR A 36 -9.63 2.42 9.66
CA TYR A 36 -8.72 1.43 9.09
C TYR A 36 -9.45 0.74 7.95
N ASP A 37 -8.79 0.69 6.80
CA ASP A 37 -9.23 -0.13 5.67
C ASP A 37 -8.08 -1.06 5.25
N TYR A 38 -8.40 -2.03 4.41
CA TYR A 38 -7.41 -2.89 3.80
C TYR A 38 -7.66 -3.02 2.32
N VAL A 39 -6.58 -3.01 1.55
CA VAL A 39 -6.63 -3.40 0.14
C VAL A 39 -5.98 -4.74 -0.02
N GLN A 40 -6.73 -5.66 -0.62
CA GLN A 40 -6.23 -6.95 -1.06
C GLN A 40 -5.70 -6.81 -2.48
N ALA A 41 -4.48 -7.29 -2.70
CA ALA A 41 -3.87 -7.33 -4.01
C ALA A 41 -3.25 -8.69 -4.30
N GLU A 42 -3.22 -9.03 -5.58
CA GLU A 42 -2.47 -10.15 -6.13
C GLU A 42 -1.30 -9.57 -6.93
N ILE A 43 -0.07 -9.96 -6.58
CA ILE A 43 1.16 -9.49 -7.22
C ILE A 43 1.77 -10.63 -8.04
N SER A 44 2.00 -10.41 -9.33
CA SER A 44 2.66 -11.38 -10.21
C SER A 44 3.67 -10.69 -11.15
N SER A 45 4.53 -11.46 -11.81
CA SER A 45 5.42 -10.94 -12.88
C SER A 45 4.86 -11.18 -14.28
N ASP A 46 5.26 -10.37 -15.25
CA ASP A 46 4.96 -10.58 -16.68
C ASP A 46 5.83 -11.70 -17.29
N GLY A 47 5.58 -12.93 -16.87
CA GLY A 47 6.33 -14.10 -17.29
C GLY A 47 7.41 -14.49 -16.29
N LYS A 48 8.37 -15.33 -16.72
CA LYS A 48 9.41 -15.86 -15.85
C LYS A 48 10.38 -14.74 -15.47
N PRO A 49 10.38 -14.29 -14.21
CA PRO A 49 11.27 -13.23 -13.79
C PRO A 49 12.71 -13.76 -13.88
N ASP A 50 13.63 -12.89 -14.31
CA ASP A 50 15.07 -13.14 -14.33
C ASP A 50 15.62 -13.04 -12.89
N MET A 51 15.18 -13.99 -12.08
CA MET A 51 15.49 -14.17 -10.68
C MET A 51 16.08 -15.57 -10.52
N ASP A 52 17.13 -15.69 -9.70
CA ASP A 52 17.74 -16.99 -9.44
C ASP A 52 16.86 -17.79 -8.47
N PRO A 53 16.29 -18.94 -8.89
CA PRO A 53 15.46 -19.76 -8.01
C PRO A 53 16.24 -20.38 -6.84
N ALA A 54 17.58 -20.43 -6.91
CA ALA A 54 18.43 -20.87 -5.79
C ALA A 54 18.57 -19.81 -4.70
N GLU A 55 18.25 -18.54 -5.00
CA GLU A 55 18.28 -17.39 -4.09
C GLU A 55 16.90 -17.16 -3.41
N ALA A 56 16.21 -18.26 -3.07
CA ALA A 56 14.92 -18.22 -2.39
C ALA A 56 15.04 -17.49 -1.03
N GLY A 57 14.36 -16.34 -0.89
CA GLY A 57 14.44 -15.49 0.30
C GLY A 57 15.43 -14.32 0.21
N ASP A 58 16.20 -14.22 -0.88
CA ASP A 58 17.05 -13.07 -1.17
C ASP A 58 16.33 -12.00 -2.01
N TYR A 59 15.03 -12.15 -2.19
CA TYR A 59 14.19 -11.16 -2.85
C TYR A 59 13.16 -10.60 -1.89
N ARG A 60 13.05 -9.28 -1.88
CA ARG A 60 12.05 -8.56 -1.09
C ARG A 60 11.00 -7.99 -2.01
N LEU A 61 9.75 -8.39 -1.78
CA LEU A 61 8.57 -7.70 -2.27
C LEU A 61 8.26 -6.54 -1.33
N VAL A 62 8.04 -5.36 -1.90
CA VAL A 62 7.48 -4.20 -1.20
C VAL A 62 6.20 -3.79 -1.93
N VAL A 63 5.15 -3.49 -1.17
CA VAL A 63 3.90 -2.93 -1.68
C VAL A 63 3.53 -1.72 -0.86
N GLN A 64 3.22 -0.61 -1.54
CA GLN A 64 2.76 0.64 -0.95
C GLN A 64 1.43 1.04 -1.58
N SER A 65 0.52 1.57 -0.77
CA SER A 65 -0.70 2.22 -1.25
C SER A 65 -0.60 3.74 -1.13
N TYR A 66 -1.16 4.46 -2.08
CA TYR A 66 -1.16 5.91 -2.17
C TYR A 66 -2.56 6.42 -2.50
N ALA A 67 -2.88 7.63 -2.03
CA ALA A 67 -4.10 8.32 -2.47
C ALA A 67 -3.98 8.63 -3.97
N SER A 68 -5.08 8.55 -4.72
CA SER A 68 -5.00 8.65 -6.19
C SER A 68 -4.42 10.00 -6.66
N GLY A 69 -4.74 11.09 -5.98
CA GLY A 69 -4.20 12.44 -6.26
C GLY A 69 -2.74 12.66 -5.83
N SER A 70 -2.10 11.68 -5.19
CA SER A 70 -0.69 11.76 -4.78
C SER A 70 0.28 11.05 -5.74
N VAL A 71 -0.27 10.47 -6.81
CA VAL A 71 0.45 9.73 -7.84
C VAL A 71 0.19 10.39 -9.19
N ASP A 72 1.23 10.51 -10.02
CA ASP A 72 1.11 11.06 -11.36
C ASP A 72 0.49 10.07 -12.38
N ALA A 73 0.34 10.52 -13.63
CA ALA A 73 -0.20 9.70 -14.71
C ALA A 73 0.66 8.47 -15.05
N ALA A 74 1.95 8.50 -14.70
CA ALA A 74 2.87 7.37 -14.88
C ALA A 74 2.85 6.40 -13.69
N GLY A 75 1.96 6.62 -12.70
CA GLY A 75 1.88 5.77 -11.54
C GLY A 75 2.98 6.04 -10.50
N MET A 76 3.69 7.16 -10.61
CA MET A 76 4.75 7.52 -9.69
C MET A 76 4.28 8.44 -8.57
N PRO A 77 4.63 8.14 -7.31
CA PRO A 77 4.25 8.98 -6.19
C PRO A 77 5.04 10.28 -6.28
N ALA A 78 4.40 11.41 -6.00
CA ALA A 78 5.09 12.69 -5.91
C ALA A 78 6.24 12.62 -4.87
N LEU A 79 7.26 13.45 -5.01
CA LEU A 79 8.48 13.41 -4.17
C LEU A 79 8.21 13.36 -2.65
N ARG A 80 7.10 13.96 -2.21
CA ARG A 80 6.66 14.01 -0.81
C ARG A 80 5.35 13.27 -0.54
N ALA A 81 4.85 12.50 -1.51
CA ALA A 81 3.68 11.67 -1.31
C ALA A 81 3.99 10.63 -0.21
N ARG A 82 3.10 10.57 0.76
CA ARG A 82 3.20 9.62 1.87
C ARG A 82 2.29 8.43 1.55
N PRO A 83 2.80 7.18 1.61
CA PRO A 83 1.94 6.02 1.48
C PRO A 83 0.87 6.01 2.57
N LEU A 84 -0.34 5.59 2.21
CA LEU A 84 -1.45 5.30 3.13
C LEU A 84 -1.18 4.01 3.93
N GLY A 85 -0.41 3.09 3.35
CA GLY A 85 -0.05 1.82 3.93
C GLY A 85 1.12 1.20 3.20
N SER A 86 1.82 0.27 3.85
CA SER A 86 2.86 -0.53 3.21
C SER A 86 2.99 -1.91 3.83
N VAL A 87 3.50 -2.85 3.03
CA VAL A 87 3.91 -4.18 3.47
C VAL A 87 5.19 -4.56 2.75
N GLN A 88 6.02 -5.37 3.40
CA GLN A 88 7.17 -6.03 2.78
C GLN A 88 7.20 -7.50 3.18
N ARG A 89 7.76 -8.32 2.30
CA ARG A 89 7.85 -9.77 2.50
C ARG A 89 9.04 -10.34 1.71
N ALA A 90 9.68 -11.37 2.27
CA ALA A 90 10.64 -12.18 1.53
C ALA A 90 9.87 -13.13 0.59
N ILE A 91 10.29 -13.19 -0.66
CA ILE A 91 9.62 -13.97 -1.70
C ILE A 91 10.60 -14.82 -2.50
N THR A 92 10.07 -15.81 -3.23
CA THR A 92 10.81 -16.55 -4.27
C THR A 92 10.30 -16.22 -5.67
N SER A 93 11.08 -16.58 -6.70
CA SER A 93 10.66 -16.52 -8.10
C SER A 93 9.36 -17.29 -8.35
N GLU A 94 9.23 -18.49 -7.78
CA GLU A 94 8.07 -19.37 -7.97
C GLU A 94 6.82 -18.80 -7.31
N GLU A 95 6.97 -18.12 -6.17
CA GLU A 95 5.86 -17.42 -5.52
C GLU A 95 5.36 -16.27 -6.39
N LEU A 96 6.27 -15.51 -7.00
CA LEU A 96 5.93 -14.40 -7.88
C LEU A 96 5.25 -14.87 -9.18
N GLU A 97 5.70 -15.98 -9.75
CA GLU A 97 5.08 -16.60 -10.92
C GLU A 97 3.65 -17.08 -10.64
N LYS A 98 3.40 -17.63 -9.44
CA LYS A 98 2.07 -18.14 -9.04
C LYS A 98 1.08 -17.03 -8.67
N GLY A 99 1.57 -15.84 -8.37
CA GLY A 99 0.77 -14.76 -7.84
C GLY A 99 0.76 -14.77 -6.30
N ILE A 100 1.13 -13.63 -5.71
CA ILE A 100 1.25 -13.45 -4.27
C ILE A 100 0.08 -12.61 -3.78
N ALA A 101 -0.79 -13.21 -2.97
CA ALA A 101 -1.83 -12.46 -2.27
C ALA A 101 -1.23 -11.65 -1.11
N VAL A 102 -1.47 -10.34 -1.12
CA VAL A 102 -1.04 -9.40 -0.08
C VAL A 102 -2.22 -8.59 0.43
N LYS A 103 -2.17 -8.25 1.72
CA LYS A 103 -3.14 -7.38 2.37
C LYS A 103 -2.41 -6.15 2.89
N VAL A 104 -2.70 -5.00 2.33
CA VAL A 104 -2.11 -3.71 2.74
C VAL A 104 -3.09 -3.02 3.67
N VAL A 105 -2.72 -2.89 4.94
CA VAL A 105 -3.49 -2.10 5.91
C VAL A 105 -3.23 -0.62 5.65
N GLN A 106 -4.31 0.15 5.58
CA GLN A 106 -4.27 1.57 5.26
C GLN A 106 -4.76 2.39 6.44
N VAL A 107 -4.08 3.52 6.66
CA VAL A 107 -4.45 4.50 7.68
C VAL A 107 -4.59 5.85 6.98
N GLY A 108 -5.81 6.36 6.88
CA GLY A 108 -6.09 7.59 6.16
C GLY A 108 -7.50 8.11 6.41
N PRO A 109 -7.83 9.32 5.91
CA PRO A 109 -9.20 9.80 5.88
C PRO A 109 -10.08 8.86 5.04
N GLU A 110 -11.39 8.87 5.29
CA GLU A 110 -12.35 8.06 4.54
C GLU A 110 -12.14 8.31 3.04
N ALA A 111 -11.67 7.29 2.32
CA ALA A 111 -11.52 7.37 0.88
C ALA A 111 -12.91 7.59 0.29
N GLU A 112 -13.11 8.70 -0.43
CA GLU A 112 -14.35 8.92 -1.19
C GLU A 112 -14.60 7.70 -2.08
N VAL A 113 -15.86 7.39 -2.36
CA VAL A 113 -16.24 6.14 -3.05
C VAL A 113 -15.53 6.00 -4.40
N ASP A 114 -15.18 7.12 -5.04
CA ASP A 114 -14.47 7.18 -6.33
C ASP A 114 -12.95 7.39 -6.20
N ASP A 115 -12.40 7.55 -4.99
CA ASP A 115 -10.98 7.81 -4.75
C ASP A 115 -10.24 6.51 -4.38
N ALA A 116 -10.25 5.55 -5.31
CA ALA A 116 -9.64 4.26 -5.06
C ALA A 116 -8.11 4.39 -5.02
N PRO A 117 -7.45 3.79 -4.01
CA PRO A 117 -6.01 3.97 -3.82
C PRO A 117 -5.21 3.34 -4.96
N VAL A 118 -4.08 3.97 -5.27
CA VAL A 118 -3.08 3.44 -6.19
C VAL A 118 -2.14 2.54 -5.41
N LEU A 119 -1.93 1.33 -5.91
CA LEU A 119 -0.93 0.42 -5.38
C LEU A 119 0.30 0.43 -6.27
N ILE A 120 1.45 0.50 -5.62
CA ILE A 120 2.76 0.40 -6.24
C ILE A 120 3.46 -0.77 -5.57
N ALA A 121 3.85 -1.77 -6.36
CA ALA A 121 4.60 -2.91 -5.88
C ALA A 121 5.93 -2.99 -6.63
N TRP A 122 6.97 -3.45 -5.93
CA TRP A 122 8.23 -3.77 -6.57
C TRP A 122 8.96 -4.91 -5.88
N VAL A 123 9.83 -5.56 -6.63
CA VAL A 123 10.71 -6.63 -6.17
C VAL A 123 12.15 -6.24 -6.44
N GLU A 124 12.97 -6.38 -5.41
CA GLU A 124 14.40 -6.09 -5.43
C GLU A 124 15.19 -7.17 -4.66
N ARG A 125 16.49 -7.27 -4.95
CA ARG A 125 17.39 -8.15 -4.18
C ARG A 125 17.60 -7.61 -2.78
N GLY A 126 17.60 -8.50 -1.79
CA GLY A 126 17.81 -8.24 -0.38
C GLY A 126 16.71 -8.81 0.51
N GLN A 127 16.98 -8.79 1.81
CA GLN A 127 16.02 -9.25 2.82
C GLN A 127 15.07 -8.12 3.27
N PRO A 128 13.84 -8.47 3.71
CA PRO A 128 12.94 -7.53 4.40
C PRO A 128 13.62 -6.89 5.60
N ASN A 129 13.52 -5.56 5.71
CA ASN A 129 14.02 -4.87 6.89
C ASN A 129 12.89 -4.80 7.92
N LEU A 130 12.78 -5.80 8.78
CA LEU A 130 11.68 -5.95 9.74
C LEU A 130 11.56 -4.80 10.76
N GLU A 131 12.61 -4.00 10.93
CA GLU A 131 12.61 -2.85 11.84
C GLU A 131 11.91 -1.61 11.27
N PHE A 132 11.80 -1.52 9.94
CA PHE A 132 11.17 -0.40 9.26
C PHE A 132 9.94 -0.89 8.51
N ASP A 133 8.79 -0.23 8.73
CA ASP A 133 7.71 -0.36 7.78
C ASP A 133 8.21 0.13 6.41
N ALA A 134 7.78 -0.52 5.34
CA ALA A 134 8.31 -0.23 4.02
C ALA A 134 7.88 1.14 3.48
N LEU A 135 7.35 2.04 4.32
CA LEU A 135 6.84 3.38 3.97
C LEU A 135 7.90 4.27 3.32
N ARG A 136 9.15 4.14 3.75
CA ARG A 136 10.29 4.91 3.21
C ARG A 136 11.04 4.19 2.09
N ALA A 137 10.72 2.92 1.86
CA ALA A 137 11.37 2.15 0.80
C ALA A 137 11.04 2.77 -0.57
N ARG A 138 12.01 2.70 -1.47
CA ARG A 138 11.91 3.12 -2.87
C ARG A 138 12.54 2.03 -3.74
N PRO A 139 12.01 1.77 -4.95
CA PRO A 139 12.60 0.80 -5.85
C PRO A 139 14.05 1.16 -6.16
N THR A 140 14.96 0.20 -6.06
CA THR A 140 16.34 0.35 -6.55
C THR A 140 16.39 0.27 -8.08
N GLU A 141 17.53 0.66 -8.66
CA GLU A 141 17.81 0.39 -10.07
C GLU A 141 17.71 -1.12 -10.36
N GLY A 142 17.09 -1.48 -11.49
CA GLY A 142 16.86 -2.87 -11.88
C GLY A 142 15.71 -3.59 -11.15
N ALA A 143 14.99 -2.93 -10.25
CA ALA A 143 13.81 -3.50 -9.62
C ALA A 143 12.69 -3.78 -10.63
N LEU A 144 11.96 -4.88 -10.42
CA LEU A 144 10.70 -5.12 -11.14
C LEU A 144 9.63 -4.28 -10.47
N VAL A 145 8.88 -3.48 -11.22
CA VAL A 145 7.89 -2.54 -10.67
C VAL A 145 6.56 -2.73 -11.38
N GLY A 146 5.47 -2.62 -10.62
CA GLY A 146 4.12 -2.61 -11.16
C GLY A 146 3.25 -1.61 -10.42
N VAL A 147 2.33 -0.98 -11.16
CA VAL A 147 1.38 -0.01 -10.61
C VAL A 147 -0.03 -0.39 -11.04
N THR A 148 -0.97 -0.31 -10.11
CA THR A 148 -2.38 -0.52 -10.42
C THR A 148 -3.26 0.38 -9.58
N ARG A 149 -4.47 0.65 -10.07
CA ARG A 149 -5.52 1.27 -9.24
C ARG A 149 -6.32 0.15 -8.60
N SER A 150 -6.49 0.22 -7.29
CA SER A 150 -7.40 -0.69 -6.60
C SER A 150 -8.83 -0.41 -7.04
N SER A 151 -9.68 -1.43 -7.10
CA SER A 151 -11.13 -1.26 -7.13
C SER A 151 -11.69 -1.93 -5.87
N LYS A 152 -12.65 -1.29 -5.19
CA LYS A 152 -13.31 -1.86 -3.99
C LYS A 152 -14.08 -3.16 -4.32
N ALA A 153 -14.40 -3.42 -5.59
CA ALA A 153 -15.28 -4.52 -6.00
C ALA A 153 -14.56 -5.82 -6.36
N SER A 154 -13.29 -5.78 -6.79
CA SER A 154 -12.64 -6.93 -7.42
C SER A 154 -11.23 -7.25 -6.90
N GLY A 155 -10.75 -6.52 -5.87
CA GLY A 155 -9.35 -6.58 -5.48
C GLY A 155 -8.44 -5.97 -6.54
N ALA A 156 -7.18 -5.78 -6.20
CA ALA A 156 -6.20 -5.21 -7.11
C ALA A 156 -5.30 -6.29 -7.70
N ARG A 157 -4.96 -6.21 -8.99
CA ARG A 157 -3.91 -7.03 -9.59
C ARG A 157 -2.77 -6.13 -10.02
N VAL A 158 -1.57 -6.43 -9.54
CA VAL A 158 -0.34 -5.72 -9.92
C VAL A 158 0.53 -6.70 -10.68
N VAL A 159 0.81 -6.38 -11.94
CA VAL A 159 1.78 -7.12 -12.76
C VAL A 159 3.08 -6.33 -12.74
N LEU A 160 4.16 -6.99 -12.32
CA LEU A 160 5.50 -6.42 -12.27
C LEU A 160 6.18 -6.65 -13.61
N SER A 161 6.79 -5.60 -14.14
CA SER A 161 7.66 -5.66 -15.31
C SER A 161 8.97 -4.92 -15.03
N ARG A 162 10.02 -5.23 -15.81
CA ARG A 162 11.28 -4.49 -15.71
C ARG A 162 11.05 -3.08 -16.24
N ARG A 163 11.46 -2.07 -15.47
CA ARG A 163 11.40 -0.70 -15.93
C ARG A 163 12.57 -0.45 -16.89
N ASP A 164 12.27 -0.03 -18.12
CA ASP A 164 13.29 0.54 -18.99
C ASP A 164 13.78 1.84 -18.34
N ALA A 165 15.09 1.95 -18.14
CA ALA A 165 15.75 3.09 -17.50
C ALA A 165 15.57 4.39 -18.29
#